data_AF-A0A929CG32-F1
#
_entry.id   AF-A0A929CG32-F1
#
_cell.length_a   1.000
_cell.length_b   1.000
_cell.length_c   1.000
_cell.angle_alpha   90.00
_cell.angle_beta   90.00
_cell.angle_gamma   90.00
#
_symmetry.space_group_name_H-M   'P 1'
#
loop_
_entity.id
_entity.type
_entity.pdbx_description
1 polymer ?
#
loop_
_entity_poly.entity_id
_entity_poly.type
_entity_poly.pdbx_seq_one_letter_code
_entity_poly.pdbx_strand_id
1 'polypeptide(L)'
;MGLISRIRLGFVLIALLLLMVGATSYFEIRNLNKAIEIDSIERNQKNIHIEDLVLSQYNQKDIISQFALSNGNRDFYMQSRENLAYMITIVEKLAQYNTPECDVNEIEESLTKYKSILVKQDVQFADSLNNWYNNELAVEDKILSENIVKYINSINIDYINKENNHLSSIYRKDVRTLITLLTCMLVLFMFFVLIRILYLLPILNIKKGIEGYLYNNRPYEVKSDGSDEVKILNGLVEQLVQNSESSEDVENK
;
A
#
# COMPACT_ATOMS: atom_id res chain seq x y z
N MET A 1 -29.97 36.97 -2.94
CA MET A 1 -28.93 36.23 -2.17
C MET A 1 -27.84 37.19 -1.71
N GLY A 2 -27.67 37.38 -0.40
CA GLY A 2 -26.64 38.27 0.16
C GLY A 2 -25.22 37.70 0.13
N LEU A 3 -24.21 38.57 0.28
CA LEU A 3 -22.77 38.26 0.26
C LEU A 3 -22.40 37.06 1.14
N ILE A 4 -22.95 36.99 2.36
CA ILE A 4 -22.71 35.92 3.34
C ILE A 4 -23.20 34.56 2.83
N SER A 5 -24.31 34.52 2.08
CA SER A 5 -24.82 33.27 1.51
C SER A 5 -23.95 32.80 0.36
N ARG A 6 -23.42 33.72 -0.45
CA ARG A 6 -22.53 33.40 -1.58
C ARG A 6 -21.17 32.88 -1.10
N ILE A 7 -20.58 33.52 -0.08
CA ILE A 7 -19.30 33.09 0.50
C ILE A 7 -19.45 31.73 1.20
N ARG A 8 -20.52 31.52 1.98
CA ARG A 8 -20.80 30.20 2.58
C ARG A 8 -20.93 29.11 1.52
N LEU A 9 -21.65 29.38 0.43
CA LEU A 9 -21.86 28.42 -0.65
C LEU A 9 -20.55 28.11 -1.40
N GLY A 10 -19.70 29.11 -1.62
CA GLY A 10 -18.36 28.93 -2.18
C GLY A 10 -17.46 28.04 -1.30
N PHE A 11 -17.43 28.28 0.01
CA PHE A 11 -16.68 27.44 0.95
C PHE A 11 -17.19 26.00 1.01
N VAL A 12 -18.51 25.81 0.99
CA VAL A 12 -19.13 24.47 0.95
C VAL A 12 -18.77 23.75 -0.36
N LEU A 13 -18.77 24.45 -1.50
CA LEU A 13 -18.36 23.89 -2.79
C LEU A 13 -16.90 23.42 -2.77
N ILE A 14 -15.99 24.25 -2.25
CA ILE A 14 -14.56 23.90 -2.20
C ILE A 14 -14.34 22.72 -1.25
N ALA A 15 -14.99 22.71 -0.09
CA ALA A 15 -14.92 21.58 0.84
C ALA A 15 -15.44 20.28 0.21
N LEU A 16 -16.55 20.34 -0.53
CA LEU A 16 -17.13 19.18 -1.22
C LEU A 16 -16.24 18.69 -2.37
N LEU A 17 -15.61 19.60 -3.10
CA LEU A 17 -14.64 19.26 -4.15
C LEU A 17 -13.40 18.59 -3.55
N LEU A 18 -12.88 19.11 -2.44
CA LEU A 18 -11.75 18.50 -1.72
C LEU A 18 -12.07 17.07 -1.26
N LEU A 19 -13.29 16.87 -0.77
CA LEU A 19 -13.79 15.56 -0.36
C LEU A 19 -13.91 14.59 -1.54
N MET A 20 -14.44 15.05 -2.68
CA MET A 20 -14.53 14.27 -3.93
C MET A 20 -13.15 13.86 -4.44
N VAL A 21 -12.18 14.79 -4.47
CA VAL A 21 -10.81 14.51 -4.91
C VAL A 21 -10.13 13.52 -3.97
N GLY A 22 -10.28 13.72 -2.66
CA GLY A 22 -9.77 12.83 -1.63
C GLY A 22 -10.35 11.42 -1.71
N ALA A 23 -11.67 11.33 -1.86
CA ALA A 23 -12.37 10.06 -2.02
C ALA A 23 -11.87 9.33 -3.27
N THR A 24 -11.80 10.01 -4.41
CA THR A 24 -11.33 9.42 -5.68
C THR A 24 -9.92 8.86 -5.55
N SER A 25 -8.99 9.63 -4.96
CA SER A 25 -7.61 9.18 -4.72
C SER A 25 -7.55 7.94 -3.79
N TYR A 26 -8.34 7.94 -2.73
CA TYR A 26 -8.43 6.79 -1.81
C TYR A 26 -9.00 5.54 -2.50
N PHE A 27 -10.04 5.68 -3.31
CA PHE A 27 -10.63 4.57 -4.05
C PHE A 27 -9.68 3.98 -5.09
N GLU A 28 -8.95 4.83 -5.82
CA GLU A 28 -7.96 4.39 -6.81
C GLU A 28 -6.84 3.57 -6.17
N ILE A 29 -6.27 4.07 -5.07
CA ILE A 29 -5.22 3.34 -4.33
C ILE A 29 -5.77 2.02 -3.77
N ARG A 30 -6.98 2.03 -3.19
CA ARG A 30 -7.59 0.82 -2.64
C ARG A 30 -7.87 -0.25 -3.70
N ASN A 31 -8.31 0.15 -4.89
CA ASN A 31 -8.56 -0.80 -5.97
C ASN A 31 -7.26 -1.40 -6.52
N LEU A 32 -6.21 -0.58 -6.67
CA LEU A 32 -4.88 -1.06 -7.05
C LEU A 32 -4.31 -2.03 -6.01
N ASN A 33 -4.42 -1.68 -4.73
CA ASN A 33 -3.93 -2.52 -3.63
C ASN A 33 -4.65 -3.87 -3.60
N LYS A 34 -5.99 -3.89 -3.75
CA LYS A 34 -6.76 -5.14 -3.80
C LYS A 34 -6.40 -6.03 -4.98
N ALA A 35 -6.19 -5.44 -6.16
CA ALA A 35 -5.80 -6.21 -7.34
C ALA A 35 -4.44 -6.88 -7.15
N ILE A 36 -3.49 -6.16 -6.55
CA ILE A 36 -2.15 -6.68 -6.25
C ILE A 36 -2.22 -7.74 -5.14
N GLU A 37 -3.00 -7.50 -4.09
CA GLU A 37 -3.18 -8.41 -2.94
C GLU A 37 -3.79 -9.76 -3.37
N ILE A 38 -4.82 -9.75 -4.22
CA ILE A 38 -5.46 -11.00 -4.69
C ILE A 38 -4.46 -11.83 -5.52
N ASP A 39 -3.77 -11.19 -6.45
CA ASP A 39 -2.79 -11.85 -7.32
C ASP A 39 -1.53 -12.30 -6.56
N SER A 40 -1.14 -11.58 -5.49
CA SER A 40 -0.05 -12.02 -4.62
C SER A 40 -0.45 -13.20 -3.73
N ILE A 41 -1.66 -13.19 -3.16
CA ILE A 41 -2.17 -14.29 -2.33
C ILE A 41 -2.31 -15.57 -3.17
N GLU A 42 -2.84 -15.49 -4.39
CA GLU A 42 -2.98 -16.66 -5.26
C GLU A 42 -1.61 -17.25 -5.62
N ARG A 43 -0.62 -16.40 -5.92
CA ARG A 43 0.76 -16.85 -6.17
C ARG A 43 1.41 -17.44 -4.93
N ASN A 44 1.21 -16.85 -3.75
CA ASN A 44 1.72 -17.37 -2.49
C ASN A 44 1.11 -18.75 -2.16
N GLN A 45 -0.20 -18.91 -2.30
CA GLN A 45 -0.86 -20.21 -2.10
C GLN A 45 -0.31 -21.28 -3.04
N LYS A 46 -0.05 -20.94 -4.31
CA LYS A 46 0.59 -21.85 -5.27
C LYS A 46 2.00 -22.21 -4.84
N ASN A 47 2.80 -21.25 -4.38
CA ASN A 47 4.18 -21.53 -4.00
C ASN A 47 4.30 -22.32 -2.69
N ILE A 48 3.43 -22.06 -1.70
CA ILE A 48 3.30 -22.89 -0.48
C ILE A 48 2.94 -24.33 -0.86
N HIS A 49 1.95 -24.49 -1.75
CA HIS A 49 1.56 -25.82 -2.21
C HIS A 49 2.72 -26.54 -2.91
N ILE A 50 3.55 -25.81 -3.67
CA ILE A 50 4.73 -26.37 -4.31
C ILE A 50 5.81 -26.75 -3.29
N GLU A 51 6.03 -25.96 -2.23
CA GLU A 51 6.93 -26.34 -1.13
C GLU A 51 6.48 -27.63 -0.45
N ASP A 52 5.20 -27.72 -0.08
CA ASP A 52 4.64 -28.93 0.52
C ASP A 52 4.81 -30.14 -0.39
N LEU A 53 4.56 -29.96 -1.69
CA LEU A 53 4.75 -31.00 -2.68
C LEU A 53 6.21 -31.43 -2.77
N VAL A 54 7.16 -30.50 -2.91
CA VAL A 54 8.60 -30.80 -3.01
C VAL A 54 9.11 -31.47 -1.73
N LEU A 55 8.70 -31.00 -0.55
CA LEU A 55 9.06 -31.60 0.72
C LEU A 55 8.49 -33.02 0.87
N SER A 56 7.25 -33.24 0.43
CA SER A 56 6.66 -34.58 0.41
C SER A 56 7.42 -35.54 -0.51
N GLN A 57 7.84 -35.06 -1.68
CA GLN A 57 8.61 -35.84 -2.66
C GLN A 57 10.03 -36.12 -2.16
N TYR A 58 10.67 -35.16 -1.50
CA TYR A 58 11.96 -35.33 -0.83
C TYR A 58 11.89 -36.43 0.23
N ASN A 59 10.92 -36.35 1.14
CA ASN A 59 10.74 -37.32 2.21
C ASN A 59 10.41 -38.72 1.65
N GLN A 60 9.52 -38.78 0.65
CA GLN A 60 9.17 -40.04 0.00
C GLN A 60 10.39 -40.66 -0.71
N LYS A 61 11.18 -39.85 -1.42
CA LYS A 61 12.43 -40.28 -2.06
C LYS A 61 13.40 -40.86 -1.03
N ASP A 62 13.65 -40.14 0.07
CA ASP A 62 14.60 -40.57 1.10
C ASP A 62 14.21 -41.92 1.73
N ILE A 63 12.91 -42.13 1.99
CA ILE A 63 12.40 -43.41 2.49
C ILE A 63 12.57 -44.51 1.44
N ILE A 64 12.20 -44.25 0.18
CA ILE A 64 12.27 -45.24 -0.90
C ILE A 64 13.71 -45.62 -1.22
N SER A 65 14.65 -44.66 -1.20
CA SER A 65 16.07 -44.93 -1.45
C SER A 65 16.65 -45.83 -0.35
N GLN A 66 16.38 -45.53 0.92
CA GLN A 66 16.81 -46.35 2.05
C GLN A 66 16.21 -47.77 1.98
N PHE A 67 14.92 -47.88 1.62
CA PHE A 67 14.26 -49.18 1.44
C PHE A 67 14.82 -49.98 0.27
N ALA A 68 15.14 -49.32 -0.86
CA ALA A 68 15.75 -49.94 -2.03
C ALA A 68 17.14 -50.50 -1.71
N LEU A 69 17.94 -49.75 -0.96
CA LEU A 69 19.30 -50.16 -0.54
C LEU A 69 19.27 -51.32 0.44
N SER A 70 18.32 -51.32 1.38
CA SER A 70 18.18 -52.41 2.36
C SER A 70 17.70 -53.73 1.74
N ASN A 71 16.87 -53.66 0.69
CA ASN A 71 16.26 -54.85 0.07
C ASN A 71 16.89 -55.25 -1.27
N GLY A 72 17.87 -54.48 -1.76
CA GLY A 72 18.52 -54.70 -3.06
C GLY A 72 17.56 -54.63 -4.25
N ASN A 73 16.43 -53.92 -4.11
CA ASN A 73 15.37 -53.91 -5.11
C ASN A 73 15.49 -52.69 -6.04
N ARG A 74 15.75 -52.97 -7.31
CA ARG A 74 15.95 -52.00 -8.39
C ARG A 74 14.72 -51.12 -8.64
N ASP A 75 13.52 -51.67 -8.50
CA ASP A 75 12.29 -50.94 -8.85
C ASP A 75 12.06 -49.77 -7.90
N PHE A 76 12.32 -49.96 -6.61
CA PHE A 76 12.27 -48.88 -5.62
C PHE A 76 13.37 -47.83 -5.88
N TYR A 77 14.57 -48.24 -6.26
CA TYR A 77 15.62 -47.28 -6.63
C TYR A 77 15.22 -46.43 -7.84
N MET A 78 14.61 -47.05 -8.87
CA MET A 78 14.08 -46.31 -10.02
C MET A 78 12.98 -45.34 -9.62
N GLN A 79 12.06 -45.76 -8.73
CA GLN A 79 11.01 -44.89 -8.20
C GLN A 79 11.58 -43.68 -7.42
N SER A 80 12.62 -43.89 -6.61
CA SER A 80 13.34 -42.79 -5.94
C SER A 80 13.91 -41.80 -6.96
N ARG A 81 14.45 -42.28 -8.08
CA ARG A 81 14.96 -41.41 -9.15
C ARG A 81 13.86 -40.65 -9.87
N GLU A 82 12.69 -41.25 -10.05
CA GLU A 82 11.52 -40.58 -10.64
C GLU A 82 11.07 -39.41 -9.75
N ASN A 83 11.02 -39.59 -8.43
CA ASN A 83 10.68 -38.52 -7.49
C ASN A 83 11.68 -37.35 -7.58
N LEU A 84 12.98 -37.64 -7.70
CA LEU A 84 14.00 -36.61 -7.90
C LEU A 84 13.84 -35.88 -9.24
N ALA A 85 13.60 -36.63 -10.32
CA ALA A 85 13.37 -36.05 -11.64
C ALA A 85 12.13 -35.13 -11.66
N TYR A 86 11.09 -35.50 -10.92
CA TYR A 86 9.90 -34.69 -10.72
C TYR A 86 10.21 -33.38 -9.97
N MET A 87 10.98 -33.45 -8.89
CA MET A 87 11.44 -32.25 -8.17
C MET A 87 12.27 -31.31 -9.05
N ILE A 88 13.19 -31.85 -9.87
CA ILE A 88 13.98 -31.07 -10.83
C ILE A 88 13.07 -30.37 -11.84
N THR A 89 12.07 -31.08 -12.38
CA THR A 89 11.10 -30.52 -13.34
C THR A 89 10.29 -29.37 -12.74
N ILE A 90 9.93 -29.47 -11.45
CA ILE A 90 9.25 -28.38 -10.73
C ILE A 90 10.16 -27.14 -10.65
N VAL A 91 11.42 -27.34 -10.27
CA VAL A 91 12.40 -26.26 -10.17
C VAL A 91 12.66 -25.61 -11.53
N GLU A 92 12.83 -26.38 -12.59
CA GLU A 92 13.02 -25.88 -13.96
C GLU A 92 11.82 -25.03 -14.42
N LYS A 93 10.59 -25.48 -14.14
CA LYS A 93 9.38 -24.70 -14.42
C LYS A 93 9.37 -23.41 -13.61
N LEU A 94 9.67 -23.46 -12.32
CA LEU A 94 9.68 -22.27 -11.47
C LEU A 94 10.76 -21.27 -11.87
N ALA A 95 11.94 -21.73 -12.26
CA ALA A 95 13.03 -20.89 -12.75
C ALA A 95 12.68 -20.15 -14.07
N GLN A 96 11.75 -20.70 -14.86
CA GLN A 96 11.25 -20.04 -16.07
C GLN A 96 10.30 -18.86 -15.77
N TYR A 97 9.56 -18.92 -14.66
CA TYR A 97 8.56 -17.91 -14.30
C TYR A 97 9.04 -16.90 -13.25
N ASN A 98 9.99 -17.29 -12.39
CA ASN A 98 10.54 -16.42 -11.35
C ASN A 98 11.89 -15.84 -11.81
N THR A 99 12.00 -14.51 -11.82
CA THR A 99 13.27 -13.81 -12.09
C THR A 99 14.34 -14.15 -11.03
N PRO A 100 15.62 -14.19 -11.43
CA PRO A 100 16.71 -14.74 -10.64
C PRO A 100 17.20 -13.75 -9.58
N GLU A 101 16.46 -13.61 -8.48
CA GLU A 101 17.07 -13.16 -7.22
C GLU A 101 17.63 -14.34 -6.42
N CYS A 102 17.25 -15.56 -6.79
CA CYS A 102 17.71 -16.78 -6.14
C CYS A 102 18.71 -17.53 -7.00
N ASP A 103 19.77 -18.05 -6.36
CA ASP A 103 20.98 -18.57 -7.00
C ASP A 103 20.71 -19.94 -7.66
N VAL A 104 20.11 -19.91 -8.85
CA VAL A 104 19.87 -21.10 -9.70
C VAL A 104 21.19 -21.82 -10.02
N ASN A 105 22.32 -21.11 -9.96
CA ASN A 105 23.65 -21.66 -10.24
C ASN A 105 24.04 -22.79 -9.28
N GLU A 106 23.65 -22.73 -8.00
CA GLU A 106 23.97 -23.79 -7.02
C GLU A 106 23.24 -25.11 -7.35
N ILE A 107 22.03 -25.02 -7.90
CA ILE A 107 21.26 -26.17 -8.36
C ILE A 107 21.85 -26.72 -9.65
N GLU A 108 22.21 -25.86 -10.60
CA GLU A 108 22.82 -26.29 -11.87
C GLU A 108 24.18 -26.98 -11.65
N GLU A 109 25.00 -26.47 -10.74
CA GLU A 109 26.29 -27.07 -10.37
C GLU A 109 26.10 -28.44 -9.73
N SER A 110 25.21 -28.55 -8.74
CA SER A 110 24.91 -29.83 -8.06
C SER A 110 24.25 -30.84 -9.01
N LEU A 111 23.40 -30.39 -9.93
CA LEU A 111 22.79 -31.23 -10.95
C LEU A 111 23.82 -31.77 -11.95
N THR A 112 24.82 -30.96 -12.31
CA THR A 112 25.90 -31.37 -13.21
C THR A 112 26.78 -32.44 -12.54
N LYS A 113 27.11 -32.26 -11.26
CA LYS A 113 27.86 -33.27 -10.47
C LYS A 113 27.09 -34.58 -10.36
N TYR A 114 25.81 -34.52 -10.01
CA TYR A 114 24.91 -35.68 -9.94
C TYR A 114 24.83 -36.44 -11.27
N LYS A 115 24.63 -35.74 -12.40
CA LYS A 115 24.62 -36.35 -13.75
C LYS A 115 25.96 -37.00 -14.10
N SER A 116 27.08 -36.40 -13.71
CA SER A 116 28.42 -36.96 -14.00
C SER A 116 28.69 -38.29 -13.30
N ILE A 117 28.11 -38.53 -12.13
CA ILE A 117 28.23 -39.78 -11.37
C ILE A 117 27.30 -40.85 -11.96
N LEU A 118 26.09 -40.44 -12.37
CA LEU A 118 25.14 -41.33 -13.05
C LEU A 118 25.67 -41.91 -14.37
N VAL A 119 26.40 -41.11 -15.16
CA VAL A 119 26.96 -41.54 -16.45
C VAL A 119 28.07 -42.59 -16.29
N LYS A 120 28.70 -42.68 -15.11
CA LYS A 120 29.76 -43.67 -14.82
C LYS A 120 29.23 -45.08 -14.58
N GLN A 121 27.91 -45.27 -14.51
CA GLN A 121 27.32 -46.56 -14.18
C GLN A 121 26.95 -47.36 -15.44
N ASP A 122 27.75 -48.38 -15.74
CA ASP A 122 27.37 -49.49 -16.62
C ASP A 122 27.30 -50.80 -15.77
N VAL A 123 26.06 -51.17 -15.43
CA VAL A 123 25.51 -52.46 -14.96
C VAL A 123 26.43 -53.50 -14.27
N GLN A 124 26.41 -53.58 -12.92
CA GLN A 124 26.32 -54.82 -12.11
C GLN A 124 25.66 -54.49 -10.74
N PHE A 125 24.50 -55.08 -10.41
CA PHE A 125 23.45 -54.38 -9.63
C PHE A 125 23.10 -54.89 -8.21
N ALA A 126 23.69 -55.97 -7.68
CA ALA A 126 23.27 -56.49 -6.36
C ALA A 126 24.20 -56.07 -5.21
N ASP A 127 25.46 -56.52 -5.20
CA ASP A 127 26.40 -56.17 -4.12
C ASP A 127 27.12 -54.84 -4.34
N SER A 128 27.28 -54.44 -5.61
CA SER A 128 27.94 -53.19 -6.00
C SER A 128 27.04 -51.96 -5.81
N LEU A 129 25.71 -52.11 -5.81
CA LEU A 129 24.78 -50.97 -5.76
C LEU A 129 24.84 -50.26 -4.42
N ASN A 130 24.84 -51.02 -3.32
CA ASN A 130 24.88 -50.45 -1.97
C ASN A 130 26.22 -49.73 -1.73
N ASN A 131 27.34 -50.33 -2.14
CA ASN A 131 28.66 -49.72 -2.00
C ASN A 131 28.84 -48.49 -2.90
N TRP A 132 28.41 -48.55 -4.15
CA TRP A 132 28.49 -47.41 -5.07
C TRP A 132 27.58 -46.26 -4.64
N TYR A 133 26.33 -46.57 -4.25
CA TYR A 133 25.40 -45.55 -3.77
C TYR A 133 25.93 -44.87 -2.51
N ASN A 134 26.32 -45.65 -1.50
CA ASN A 134 26.77 -45.09 -0.23
C ASN A 134 28.10 -44.32 -0.33
N ASN A 135 29.00 -44.72 -1.24
CA ASN A 135 30.32 -44.10 -1.37
C ASN A 135 30.37 -42.94 -2.37
N GLU A 136 29.53 -42.95 -3.41
CA GLU A 136 29.64 -41.99 -4.52
C GLU A 136 28.36 -41.17 -4.73
N LEU A 137 27.17 -41.80 -4.75
CA LEU A 137 25.95 -41.11 -5.14
C LEU A 137 25.20 -40.44 -3.98
N ALA A 138 25.18 -41.04 -2.79
CA ALA A 138 24.36 -40.62 -1.66
C ALA A 138 24.66 -39.19 -1.20
N VAL A 139 25.94 -38.80 -1.24
CA VAL A 139 26.39 -37.46 -0.85
C VAL A 139 25.87 -36.42 -1.85
N GLU A 140 26.08 -36.62 -3.15
CA GLU A 140 25.64 -35.67 -4.18
C GLU A 140 24.12 -35.65 -4.36
N ASP A 141 23.45 -36.79 -4.23
CA ASP A 141 21.98 -36.89 -4.24
C ASP A 141 21.36 -36.11 -3.07
N LYS A 142 21.95 -36.21 -1.87
CA LYS A 142 21.55 -35.43 -0.70
C LYS A 142 21.78 -33.92 -0.93
N ILE A 143 22.96 -33.53 -1.41
CA ILE A 143 23.30 -32.13 -1.69
C ILE A 143 22.33 -31.53 -2.72
N LEU A 144 22.09 -32.22 -3.84
CA LEU A 144 21.15 -31.77 -4.87
C LEU A 144 19.74 -31.61 -4.30
N SER A 145 19.27 -32.60 -3.54
CA SER A 145 17.93 -32.58 -2.95
C SER A 145 17.77 -31.47 -1.91
N GLU A 146 18.79 -31.20 -1.09
CA GLU A 146 18.81 -30.08 -0.15
C GLU A 146 18.84 -28.73 -0.86
N ASN A 147 19.62 -28.59 -1.94
CA ASN A 147 19.68 -27.35 -2.72
C ASN A 147 18.35 -27.06 -3.40
N ILE A 148 17.64 -28.08 -3.88
CA ILE A 148 16.27 -27.95 -4.40
C ILE A 148 15.32 -27.43 -3.31
N VAL A 149 15.32 -28.04 -2.12
CA VAL A 149 14.46 -27.59 -1.00
C VAL A 149 14.80 -26.16 -0.59
N LYS A 150 16.10 -25.82 -0.46
CA LYS A 150 16.55 -24.47 -0.13
C LYS A 150 16.07 -23.43 -1.14
N TYR A 151 16.13 -23.74 -2.44
CA TYR A 151 15.67 -22.86 -3.51
C TYR A 151 14.16 -22.61 -3.47
N ILE A 152 13.36 -23.64 -3.19
CA ILE A 152 11.91 -23.46 -3.05
C ILE A 152 11.59 -22.61 -1.81
N ASN A 153 12.29 -22.86 -0.69
CA ASN A 153 12.09 -22.10 0.53
C ASN A 153 12.50 -20.63 0.38
N SER A 154 13.60 -20.34 -0.33
CA SER A 154 14.05 -18.98 -0.57
C SER A 154 13.10 -18.21 -1.49
N ILE A 155 12.49 -18.87 -2.49
CA ILE A 155 11.39 -18.29 -3.27
C ILE A 155 10.26 -17.88 -2.33
N ASN A 156 9.82 -18.77 -1.45
CA ASN A 156 8.71 -18.50 -0.53
C ASN A 156 9.04 -17.37 0.44
N ILE A 157 10.24 -17.37 1.01
CA ILE A 157 10.72 -16.32 1.91
C ILE A 157 10.77 -14.97 1.18
N ASP A 158 11.28 -14.92 -0.05
CA ASP A 158 11.32 -13.69 -0.85
C ASP A 158 9.91 -13.16 -1.14
N TYR A 159 8.98 -14.03 -1.53
CA TYR A 159 7.57 -13.65 -1.73
C TYR A 159 6.92 -13.14 -0.45
N ILE A 160 7.11 -13.83 0.69
CA ILE A 160 6.61 -13.40 2.01
C ILE A 160 7.19 -12.04 2.40
N ASN A 161 8.49 -11.83 2.16
CA ASN A 161 9.15 -10.56 2.45
C ASN A 161 8.61 -9.43 1.56
N LYS A 162 8.40 -9.69 0.27
CA LYS A 162 7.80 -8.74 -0.68
C LYS A 162 6.37 -8.40 -0.27
N GLU A 163 5.56 -9.38 0.15
CA GLU A 163 4.19 -9.18 0.64
C GLU A 163 4.16 -8.33 1.92
N ASN A 164 4.98 -8.65 2.92
CA ASN A 164 5.08 -7.90 4.16
C ASN A 164 5.54 -6.44 3.94
N ASN A 165 6.53 -6.26 3.06
CA ASN A 165 7.00 -4.93 2.66
C ASN A 165 5.89 -4.16 1.92
N HIS A 166 5.17 -4.82 1.02
CA HIS A 166 4.07 -4.22 0.29
C HIS A 166 2.93 -3.80 1.21
N LEU A 167 2.47 -4.66 2.11
CA LEU A 167 1.44 -4.35 3.11
C LEU A 167 1.85 -3.14 3.96
N SER A 168 3.05 -3.16 4.54
CA SER A 168 3.53 -2.02 5.34
C SER A 168 3.62 -0.72 4.55
N SER A 169 3.98 -0.79 3.26
CA SER A 169 4.03 0.35 2.36
C SER A 169 2.63 0.90 2.03
N ILE A 170 1.64 0.02 1.84
CA ILE A 170 0.24 0.38 1.62
C ILE A 170 -0.29 1.12 2.84
N TYR A 171 -0.18 0.51 4.04
CA TYR A 171 -0.67 1.11 5.27
C TYR A 171 -0.04 2.50 5.50
N ARG A 172 1.27 2.64 5.24
CA ARG A 172 1.97 3.92 5.39
C ARG A 172 1.51 4.97 4.36
N LYS A 173 1.26 4.57 3.12
CA LYS A 173 0.80 5.47 2.04
C LYS A 173 -0.64 5.94 2.30
N ASP A 174 -1.52 5.03 2.68
CA ASP A 174 -2.94 5.34 2.94
C ASP A 174 -3.11 6.28 4.13
N VAL A 175 -2.36 6.05 5.22
CA VAL A 175 -2.39 6.92 6.40
C VAL A 175 -1.85 8.31 6.09
N ARG A 176 -0.79 8.43 5.27
CA ARG A 176 -0.24 9.74 4.87
C ARG A 176 -1.25 10.58 4.10
N THR A 177 -1.92 10.00 3.11
CA THR A 177 -2.94 10.70 2.29
C THR A 177 -4.11 11.18 3.15
N LEU A 178 -4.55 10.36 4.11
CA LEU A 178 -5.63 10.71 5.03
C LEU A 178 -5.25 11.88 5.94
N ILE A 179 -4.03 11.90 6.48
CA ILE A 179 -3.52 13.01 7.31
C ILE A 179 -3.45 14.32 6.51
N THR A 180 -2.95 14.28 5.27
CA THR A 180 -2.88 15.46 4.41
C THR A 180 -4.28 16.01 4.09
N LEU A 181 -5.25 15.13 3.78
CA LEU A 181 -6.63 15.53 3.54
C LEU A 181 -7.26 16.21 4.76
N LEU A 182 -7.10 15.61 5.95
CA LEU A 182 -7.64 16.15 7.20
C LEU A 182 -7.01 17.51 7.54
N THR A 183 -5.71 17.66 7.30
CA THR A 183 -4.98 18.93 7.51
C THR A 183 -5.52 20.01 6.58
N CYS A 184 -5.73 19.69 5.30
CA CYS A 184 -6.29 20.63 4.33
C CYS A 184 -7.72 21.05 4.71
N MET A 185 -8.54 20.10 5.17
CA MET A 185 -9.89 20.37 5.67
C MET A 185 -9.87 21.30 6.89
N LEU A 186 -8.95 21.08 7.84
CA LEU A 186 -8.82 21.91 9.04
C LEU A 186 -8.40 23.34 8.70
N VAL A 187 -7.40 23.52 7.83
CA VAL A 187 -6.97 24.85 7.35
C VAL A 187 -8.13 25.58 6.66
N LEU A 188 -8.90 24.89 5.81
CA LEU A 188 -10.03 25.47 5.10
C LEU A 188 -11.15 25.90 6.06
N PHE A 189 -11.41 25.10 7.09
CA PHE A 189 -12.35 25.45 8.16
C PHE A 189 -11.88 26.67 8.97
N MET A 190 -10.60 26.70 9.36
CA MET A 190 -10.00 27.82 10.07
C MET A 190 -10.11 29.12 9.24
N PHE A 191 -9.80 29.03 7.95
CA PHE A 191 -9.91 30.16 7.02
C PHE A 191 -11.37 30.66 6.87
N PHE A 192 -12.34 29.74 6.82
CA PHE A 192 -13.76 30.11 6.82
C PHE A 192 -14.16 30.87 8.09
N VAL A 193 -13.74 30.40 9.27
CA VAL A 193 -14.02 31.07 10.55
C VAL A 193 -13.38 32.45 10.58
N LEU A 194 -12.15 32.58 10.09
CA LEU A 194 -11.41 33.84 10.06
C LEU A 194 -12.10 34.88 9.16
N ILE A 195 -12.51 34.50 7.94
CA ILE A 195 -13.30 35.39 7.06
C ILE A 195 -14.63 35.78 7.71
N ARG A 196 -15.27 34.83 8.40
CA ARG A 196 -16.54 35.10 9.06
C ARG A 196 -16.41 36.14 10.17
N ILE A 197 -15.41 36.01 11.03
CA ILE A 197 -15.22 36.89 12.20
C ILE A 197 -14.65 38.24 11.78
N LEU A 198 -13.60 38.27 10.94
CA LEU A 198 -12.90 39.52 10.62
C LEU A 198 -13.63 40.37 9.57
N TYR A 199 -14.30 39.74 8.60
CA TYR A 199 -14.88 40.48 7.47
C TYR A 199 -16.41 40.42 7.44
N LEU A 200 -17.03 39.23 7.56
CA LEU A 200 -18.48 39.12 7.37
C LEU A 200 -19.30 39.68 8.52
N LEU A 201 -18.90 39.43 9.77
CA LEU A 201 -19.64 39.90 10.95
C LEU A 201 -19.63 41.43 11.07
N PRO A 202 -18.48 42.11 10.94
CA PRO A 202 -18.43 43.56 11.05
C PRO A 202 -19.21 44.25 9.93
N ILE A 203 -19.09 43.79 8.68
CA ILE A 203 -19.88 44.33 7.55
C ILE A 203 -21.38 44.17 7.78
N LEU A 204 -21.81 43.02 8.34
CA LEU A 204 -23.22 42.80 8.67
C LEU A 204 -23.70 43.74 9.78
N ASN A 205 -22.85 44.00 10.78
CA ASN A 205 -23.17 44.91 11.89
C ASN A 205 -23.27 46.35 11.39
N ILE A 206 -22.35 46.80 10.53
CA ILE A 206 -22.40 48.13 9.88
C ILE A 206 -23.69 48.26 9.07
N LYS A 207 -24.01 47.27 8.23
CA LYS A 207 -25.27 47.26 7.45
C LYS A 207 -26.49 47.41 8.35
N LYS A 208 -26.58 46.62 9.43
CA LYS A 208 -27.70 46.69 10.39
C LYS A 208 -27.75 48.03 11.13
N GLY A 209 -26.59 48.61 11.47
CA GLY A 209 -26.51 49.93 12.08
C GLY A 209 -27.06 51.01 11.16
N ILE A 210 -26.66 51.00 9.88
CA ILE A 210 -27.16 51.93 8.86
C ILE A 210 -28.68 51.74 8.64
N GLU A 211 -29.15 50.50 8.51
CA GLU A 211 -30.60 50.22 8.39
C GLU A 211 -31.37 50.69 9.64
N GLY A 212 -30.78 50.60 10.83
CA GLY A 212 -31.36 51.10 12.08
C GLY A 212 -31.43 52.62 12.15
N TYR A 213 -30.41 53.32 11.65
CA TYR A 213 -30.39 54.77 11.54
C TYR A 213 -31.42 55.27 10.51
N LEU A 214 -31.40 54.71 9.30
CA LEU A 214 -32.20 55.19 8.17
C LEU A 214 -33.70 54.89 8.30
N TYR A 215 -34.08 53.71 8.80
CA TYR A 215 -35.48 53.28 8.82
C TYR A 215 -36.14 53.34 10.20
N ASN A 216 -35.35 53.30 11.28
CA ASN A 216 -35.88 53.16 12.63
C ASN A 216 -35.50 54.33 13.56
N ASN A 217 -34.88 55.40 13.05
CA ASN A 217 -34.38 56.57 13.81
C ASN A 217 -33.57 56.18 15.05
N ARG A 218 -32.75 55.13 14.96
CA ARG A 218 -31.86 54.71 16.05
C ARG A 218 -30.46 55.29 15.84
N PRO A 219 -29.80 55.81 16.88
CA PRO A 219 -28.43 56.32 16.75
C PRO A 219 -27.48 55.20 16.32
N TYR A 220 -26.54 55.53 15.45
CA TYR A 220 -25.55 54.59 14.92
C TYR A 220 -24.48 54.27 15.98
N GLU A 221 -24.64 53.17 16.72
CA GLU A 221 -23.65 52.70 17.71
C GLU A 221 -23.03 51.36 17.30
N VAL A 222 -22.30 51.32 16.18
CA VAL A 222 -21.58 50.11 15.77
C VAL A 222 -20.12 50.18 16.22
N LYS A 223 -19.78 49.43 17.27
CA LYS A 223 -18.39 49.20 17.67
C LYS A 223 -17.74 48.17 16.74
N SER A 224 -16.82 48.61 15.89
CA SER A 224 -16.05 47.74 15.00
C SER A 224 -14.70 47.41 15.62
N ASP A 225 -14.59 46.25 16.26
CA ASP A 225 -13.32 45.69 16.74
C ASP A 225 -12.50 45.00 15.62
N GLY A 226 -12.99 45.03 14.37
CA GLY A 226 -12.39 44.36 13.21
C GLY A 226 -11.27 45.14 12.51
N SER A 227 -10.58 44.44 11.59
CA SER A 227 -9.40 44.84 10.80
C SER A 227 -9.47 46.21 10.12
N ASP A 228 -8.30 46.80 9.85
CA ASP A 228 -8.10 48.20 9.44
C ASP A 228 -9.06 48.69 8.34
N GLU A 229 -9.29 47.94 7.25
CA GLU A 229 -10.15 48.42 6.17
C GLU A 229 -11.63 48.53 6.58
N VAL A 230 -12.12 47.58 7.38
CA VAL A 230 -13.51 47.58 7.85
C VAL A 230 -13.70 48.62 8.96
N LYS A 231 -12.67 48.84 9.76
CA LYS A 231 -12.63 49.90 10.76
C LYS A 231 -12.63 51.29 10.12
N ILE A 232 -11.84 51.50 9.06
CA ILE A 232 -11.84 52.73 8.27
C ILE A 232 -13.22 52.96 7.67
N LEU A 233 -13.84 51.93 7.09
CA LEU A 233 -15.19 52.02 6.56
C LEU A 233 -16.21 52.42 7.63
N ASN A 234 -16.13 51.82 8.82
CA ASN A 234 -17.00 52.19 9.94
C ASN A 234 -16.82 53.66 10.35
N GLY A 235 -15.58 54.14 10.43
CA GLY A 235 -15.28 55.53 10.76
C GLY A 235 -15.77 56.53 9.69
N LEU A 236 -15.67 56.18 8.41
CA LEU A 236 -16.24 57.00 7.33
C LEU A 236 -17.77 57.07 7.40
N VAL A 237 -18.43 55.96 7.73
CA VAL A 237 -19.89 55.93 7.94
C VAL A 237 -20.29 56.79 9.12
N GLU A 238 -19.55 56.73 10.23
CA GLU A 238 -19.81 57.54 11.43
C GLU A 238 -19.67 59.05 11.14
N GLN A 239 -18.63 59.45 10.39
CA GLN A 239 -18.46 60.84 9.95
C GLN A 239 -19.60 61.32 9.04
N LEU A 240 -20.09 60.47 8.13
CA LEU A 240 -21.21 60.79 7.26
C LEU A 240 -22.51 60.97 8.05
N VAL A 241 -22.77 60.12 9.05
CA VAL A 241 -23.93 60.23 9.93
C VAL A 241 -23.86 61.54 10.72
N GLN A 242 -22.74 61.86 11.36
CA GLN A 242 -22.55 63.12 12.10
C GLN A 242 -22.74 64.35 11.21
N ASN A 243 -22.18 64.33 9.99
CA ASN A 243 -22.35 65.43 9.04
C ASN A 243 -23.81 65.58 8.61
N SER A 244 -24.56 64.49 8.45
CA SER A 244 -25.99 64.55 8.12
C SER A 244 -26.83 65.15 9.25
N GLU A 245 -26.60 64.76 10.50
CA GLU A 245 -27.25 65.37 11.67
C GLU A 245 -26.94 66.86 11.77
N SER A 246 -25.66 67.24 11.59
CA SER A 246 -25.25 68.65 11.63
C SER A 246 -25.83 69.52 10.51
N SER A 247 -26.23 68.91 9.38
CA SER A 247 -26.79 69.62 8.23
C SER A 247 -28.31 69.84 8.40
N GLU A 248 -29.03 68.88 9.00
CA GLU A 248 -30.45 69.03 9.37
C GLU A 248 -30.67 70.12 10.44
N ASP A 249 -29.70 70.34 11.33
CA ASP A 249 -29.73 71.40 12.33
C ASP A 249 -29.49 72.82 11.75
N VAL A 250 -28.86 72.91 10.57
CA VAL A 250 -28.59 74.19 9.88
C VAL A 250 -29.77 74.58 8.97
N GLU A 251 -30.53 73.62 8.45
CA GLU A 251 -31.70 73.87 7.59
C GLU A 251 -32.98 74.22 8.40
N ASN A 252 -33.01 73.91 9.70
CA ASN A 252 -34.11 74.22 10.64
C ASN A 252 -33.92 75.53 11.45
N LYS A 253 -32.99 76.40 11.04
CA LYS A 253 -32.74 77.73 11.62
C LYS A 253 -33.03 78.84 10.61
#